data_AF-A0A105T7U0-F1
#
_entry.id   AF-A0A105T7U0-F1
#
_cell.length_a   1.000
_cell.length_b   1.000
_cell.length_c   1.000
_cell.angle_alpha   90.00
_cell.angle_beta   90.00
_cell.angle_gamma   90.00
#
_symmetry.space_group_name_H-M   'P 1'
#
loop_
_entity.id
_entity.type
_entity.pdbx_description
1 polymer ?
#
loop_
_entity_poly.entity_id
_entity_poly.type
_entity_poly.pdbx_seq_one_letter_code
_entity_poly.pdbx_strand_id
1 'polypeptide(L)'
;MLTPDTLPPDLPWEGNAYLLLDGISVKNLRVRLLDWFAAPDFQLLYANTPLVSCNPVSPCLITLKGPSTPGLSHYLAHSAEEWGYLIFSHASAFEVITHLRTLLDAQYPHGQKVWLRVADPAVMHALLKHAEDTASADFFGPMEQVVLPDAISNAWHHHVRRGAQPRSLAAQSYGLCERQVALLDEVRLRAVWISLHERLHTAFPEVFGGQDALARWAWIRNVAASAYALGFNSEHEMCLYANVRILLGDDVLERHPDIAQLLTQPCALTPTQRIEQAAALALARSPYREEFNV
;
A
#
# COMPACT_ATOMS: atom_id res chain seq x y z
N MET A 1 -22.53 2.90 -2.13
CA MET A 1 -21.06 2.91 -2.01
C MET A 1 -20.75 2.41 -0.62
N LEU A 2 -20.04 1.28 -0.50
CA LEU A 2 -19.59 0.76 0.79
C LEU A 2 -18.48 1.71 1.27
N THR A 3 -18.61 2.29 2.45
CA THR A 3 -17.48 2.95 3.11
C THR A 3 -16.56 1.86 3.68
N PRO A 4 -15.25 2.12 3.83
CA PRO A 4 -14.29 1.16 4.39
C PRO A 4 -14.60 0.75 5.84
N ASP A 5 -15.62 1.35 6.47
CA ASP A 5 -16.05 1.06 7.83
C ASP A 5 -16.82 -0.27 7.97
N THR A 6 -17.29 -0.85 6.85
CA THR A 6 -18.08 -2.08 6.87
C THR A 6 -17.44 -3.16 6.01
N LEU A 7 -17.08 -4.28 6.64
CA LEU A 7 -16.66 -5.50 5.96
C LEU A 7 -17.75 -6.00 5.00
N PRO A 8 -17.38 -6.77 3.96
CA PRO A 8 -18.36 -7.49 3.14
C PRO A 8 -19.35 -8.29 4.01
N PRO A 9 -20.63 -8.33 3.65
CA PRO A 9 -21.59 -9.19 4.35
C PRO A 9 -21.24 -10.68 4.17
N ASP A 10 -21.73 -11.53 5.07
CA ASP A 10 -21.68 -13.00 4.96
C ASP A 10 -20.27 -13.63 4.96
N LEU A 11 -19.31 -13.01 5.66
CA LEU A 11 -18.00 -13.63 5.88
C LEU A 11 -18.10 -14.92 6.72
N PRO A 12 -17.30 -15.96 6.41
CA PRO A 12 -17.44 -17.30 6.99
C PRO A 12 -16.81 -17.39 8.39
N TRP A 13 -17.35 -16.61 9.34
CA TRP A 13 -16.87 -16.54 10.72
C TRP A 13 -17.05 -17.84 11.52
N GLU A 14 -17.84 -18.79 11.03
CA GLU A 14 -18.02 -20.12 11.62
C GLU A 14 -16.78 -21.02 11.43
N GLY A 15 -15.90 -20.68 10.47
CA GLY A 15 -14.61 -21.35 10.24
C GLY A 15 -13.45 -20.66 10.95
N ASN A 16 -12.21 -21.04 10.60
CA ASN A 16 -11.06 -20.30 11.13
C ASN A 16 -10.92 -18.96 10.41
N ALA A 17 -10.70 -17.91 11.20
CA ALA A 17 -10.42 -16.58 10.72
C ALA A 17 -9.10 -16.08 11.30
N TYR A 18 -8.34 -15.37 10.48
CA TYR A 18 -7.04 -14.83 10.83
C TYR A 18 -6.93 -13.38 10.40
N LEU A 19 -6.19 -12.59 11.17
CA LEU A 19 -5.78 -11.24 10.79
C LEU A 19 -4.27 -11.26 10.62
N LEU A 20 -3.76 -10.93 9.43
CA LEU A 20 -2.34 -10.70 9.22
C LEU A 20 -2.07 -9.19 9.30
N LEU A 21 -1.26 -8.76 10.26
CA LEU A 21 -0.83 -7.36 10.40
C LEU A 21 0.64 -7.19 10.04
N ASP A 22 0.96 -6.16 9.25
CA ASP A 22 2.31 -5.78 8.84
C ASP A 22 3.03 -5.04 9.98
N GLY A 23 4.15 -5.61 10.43
CA GLY A 23 5.00 -5.02 11.47
C GLY A 23 5.81 -3.81 11.00
N ILE A 24 5.86 -3.54 9.69
CA ILE A 24 6.46 -2.33 9.13
C ILE A 24 5.47 -1.17 9.19
N SER A 25 4.21 -1.40 8.81
CA SER A 25 3.15 -0.39 8.88
C SER A 25 2.77 -0.08 10.34
N VAL A 26 2.71 -1.09 11.20
CA VAL A 26 2.38 -0.92 12.62
C VAL A 26 3.63 -0.94 13.48
N LYS A 27 4.12 0.25 13.87
CA LYS A 27 5.28 0.38 14.77
C LYS A 27 5.03 -0.33 16.10
N ASN A 28 6.02 -1.12 16.55
CA ASN A 28 5.94 -1.92 17.78
C ASN A 28 4.73 -2.87 17.83
N LEU A 29 4.34 -3.44 16.68
CA LEU A 29 3.16 -4.29 16.52
C LEU A 29 2.96 -5.30 17.66
N ARG A 30 4.00 -6.04 18.05
CA ARG A 30 3.89 -7.07 19.11
C ARG A 30 3.44 -6.52 20.46
N VAL A 31 3.87 -5.31 20.82
CA VAL A 31 3.44 -4.66 22.07
C VAL A 31 1.98 -4.24 21.93
N ARG A 32 1.63 -3.58 20.82
CA ARG A 32 0.26 -3.13 20.53
C ARG A 32 -0.74 -4.29 20.48
N LEU A 33 -0.32 -5.47 20.01
CA LEU A 33 -1.15 -6.67 20.01
C LEU A 33 -1.59 -7.09 21.41
N LEU A 34 -0.71 -6.96 22.41
CA LEU A 34 -1.07 -7.26 23.81
C LEU A 34 -2.13 -6.29 24.32
N ASP A 35 -2.01 -5.01 23.94
CA ASP A 35 -2.97 -3.95 24.32
C ASP A 35 -4.32 -4.12 23.62
N TRP A 36 -4.31 -4.43 22.32
CA TRP A 36 -5.52 -4.49 21.50
C TRP A 36 -6.30 -5.80 21.65
N PHE A 37 -5.61 -6.94 21.72
CA PHE A 37 -6.23 -8.27 21.61
C PHE A 37 -6.30 -9.04 22.93
N ALA A 38 -5.78 -8.49 24.04
CA ALA A 38 -5.81 -9.07 25.38
C ALA A 38 -5.35 -10.56 25.42
N ALA A 39 -4.03 -10.76 25.31
CA ALA A 39 -3.36 -12.06 25.17
C ALA A 39 -3.72 -12.82 23.87
N PRO A 40 -3.39 -12.24 22.69
CA PRO A 40 -3.61 -12.90 21.40
C PRO A 40 -2.80 -14.18 21.24
N ASP A 41 -3.40 -15.17 20.58
CA ASP A 41 -2.67 -16.25 19.93
C ASP A 41 -2.21 -15.75 18.55
N PHE A 42 -0.89 -15.70 18.34
CA PHE A 42 -0.33 -15.24 17.07
C PHE A 42 0.98 -15.92 16.71
N GLN A 43 1.26 -15.95 15.41
CA GLN A 43 2.51 -16.46 14.85
C GLN A 43 3.26 -15.36 14.10
N LEU A 44 4.59 -15.34 14.23
CA LEU A 44 5.45 -14.42 13.49
C LEU A 44 5.73 -14.97 12.10
N LEU A 45 5.46 -14.18 11.06
CA LEU A 45 5.70 -14.56 9.68
C LEU A 45 7.18 -14.88 9.42
N TYR A 46 8.11 -14.07 9.92
CA TYR A 46 9.54 -14.25 9.67
C TYR A 46 10.21 -15.34 10.53
N ALA A 47 9.53 -15.87 11.54
CA ALA A 47 10.06 -16.99 12.32
C ALA A 47 10.26 -18.21 11.41
N ASN A 48 11.37 -18.93 11.62
CA ASN A 48 11.78 -20.08 10.80
C ASN A 48 11.98 -19.77 9.31
N THR A 49 12.40 -18.55 9.00
CA THR A 49 12.77 -18.12 7.64
C THR A 49 14.14 -17.43 7.67
N PRO A 50 14.78 -17.18 6.52
CA PRO A 50 15.98 -16.35 6.45
C PRO A 50 15.80 -14.92 6.99
N LEU A 51 14.56 -14.45 7.18
CA LEU A 51 14.24 -13.13 7.73
C LEU A 51 14.13 -13.10 9.27
N VAL A 52 14.50 -14.18 9.97
CA VAL A 52 14.34 -14.28 11.44
C VAL A 52 15.01 -13.14 12.22
N SER A 53 16.11 -12.57 11.71
CA SER A 53 16.76 -11.40 12.31
C SER A 53 15.88 -10.15 12.31
N CYS A 54 14.88 -10.09 11.42
CA CYS A 54 13.90 -9.02 11.31
C CYS A 54 12.64 -9.26 12.16
N ASN A 55 12.64 -10.26 13.06
CA ASN A 55 11.52 -10.53 13.97
C ASN A 55 10.98 -9.32 14.77
N PRO A 56 11.78 -8.30 15.15
CA PRO A 56 11.23 -7.09 15.77
C PRO A 56 10.16 -6.37 14.95
N VAL A 57 10.21 -6.49 13.62
CA VAL A 57 9.25 -5.90 12.67
C VAL A 57 8.49 -6.97 11.87
N SER A 58 8.51 -8.24 12.32
CA SER A 58 7.82 -9.32 11.61
C SER A 58 6.30 -9.06 11.60
N PRO A 59 5.64 -9.30 10.46
CA PRO A 59 4.20 -9.43 10.44
C PRO A 59 3.72 -10.51 11.40
N CYS A 60 2.54 -10.31 11.96
CA CYS A 60 1.90 -11.21 12.92
C CYS A 60 0.60 -11.75 12.31
N LEU A 61 0.44 -13.07 12.30
CA LEU A 61 -0.84 -13.72 12.00
C LEU A 61 -1.54 -14.03 13.30
N ILE A 62 -2.63 -13.31 13.58
CA ILE A 62 -3.45 -13.43 14.79
C ILE A 62 -4.62 -14.37 14.51
N THR A 63 -4.85 -15.33 15.39
CA THR A 63 -6.05 -16.17 15.38
C THR A 63 -7.25 -15.39 15.91
N LEU A 64 -8.32 -15.28 15.12
CA LEU A 64 -9.57 -14.65 15.54
C LEU A 64 -10.56 -15.71 16.04
N LYS A 65 -11.29 -15.40 17.11
CA LYS A 65 -12.34 -16.25 17.69
C LYS A 65 -13.75 -15.86 17.20
N GLY A 66 -13.83 -15.19 16.05
CA GLY A 66 -15.07 -14.62 15.51
C GLY A 66 -15.06 -13.08 15.46
N PRO A 67 -16.18 -12.46 15.03
CA PRO A 67 -16.27 -11.02 14.78
C PRO A 67 -16.20 -10.16 16.05
N SER A 68 -16.38 -10.76 17.23
CA SER A 68 -16.27 -10.09 18.53
C SER A 68 -14.88 -10.21 19.17
N THR A 69 -13.88 -10.68 18.42
CA THR A 69 -12.50 -10.78 18.93
C THR A 69 -12.01 -9.39 19.36
N PRO A 70 -11.48 -9.22 20.59
CA PRO A 70 -10.89 -7.96 21.03
C PRO A 70 -9.86 -7.45 20.02
N GLY A 71 -9.79 -6.14 19.79
CA GLY A 71 -8.84 -5.54 18.85
C GLY A 71 -9.25 -5.59 17.37
N LEU A 72 -10.20 -6.45 16.97
CA LEU A 72 -10.70 -6.47 15.60
C LEU A 72 -11.40 -5.15 15.23
N SER A 73 -12.25 -4.62 16.12
CA SER A 73 -12.89 -3.31 15.93
C SER A 73 -11.87 -2.18 15.80
N HIS A 74 -10.77 -2.25 16.56
CA HIS A 74 -9.67 -1.30 16.44
C HIS A 74 -9.00 -1.39 15.07
N TYR A 75 -8.72 -2.60 14.57
CA TYR A 75 -8.22 -2.78 13.20
C TYR A 75 -9.17 -2.19 12.15
N LEU A 76 -10.48 -2.47 12.25
CA LEU A 76 -11.48 -1.98 11.29
C LEU A 76 -11.58 -0.45 11.28
N ALA A 77 -11.47 0.19 12.45
CA ALA A 77 -11.46 1.65 12.56
C ALA A 77 -10.23 2.30 11.91
N HIS A 78 -9.16 1.54 11.66
CA HIS A 78 -7.93 1.99 11.01
C HIS A 78 -7.70 1.28 9.67
N SER A 79 -8.77 0.78 9.02
CA SER A 79 -8.66 0.06 7.75
C SER A 79 -8.04 0.90 6.63
N ALA A 80 -8.24 2.22 6.66
CA ALA A 80 -7.64 3.18 5.73
C ALA A 80 -6.10 3.26 5.84
N GLU A 81 -5.49 2.77 6.92
CA GLU A 81 -4.03 2.71 7.07
C GLU A 81 -3.41 1.44 6.48
N GLU A 82 -4.23 0.51 5.98
CA GLU A 82 -3.79 -0.69 5.28
C GLU A 82 -2.77 -1.52 6.08
N TRP A 83 -2.96 -1.58 7.40
CA TRP A 83 -2.07 -2.30 8.30
C TRP A 83 -2.00 -3.81 8.04
N GLY A 84 -2.90 -4.35 7.23
CA GLY A 84 -3.02 -5.78 7.02
C GLY A 84 -4.39 -6.17 6.49
N TYR A 85 -4.70 -7.47 6.54
CA TYR A 85 -5.90 -8.03 5.92
C TYR A 85 -6.39 -9.30 6.61
N LEU A 86 -7.65 -9.66 6.36
CA LEU A 86 -8.30 -10.85 6.91
C LEU A 86 -8.14 -12.05 5.98
N ILE A 87 -7.99 -13.23 6.57
CA ILE A 87 -7.90 -14.51 5.90
C ILE A 87 -8.91 -15.46 6.54
N PHE A 88 -9.72 -16.12 5.73
CA PHE A 88 -10.63 -17.18 6.16
C PHE A 88 -10.18 -18.50 5.53
N SER A 89 -10.16 -19.57 6.33
CA SER A 89 -9.67 -20.88 5.91
C SER A 89 -10.18 -21.97 6.85
N HIS A 90 -10.35 -23.20 6.35
CA HIS A 90 -10.50 -24.37 7.22
C HIS A 90 -9.16 -24.90 7.76
N ALA A 91 -8.04 -24.49 7.15
CA ALA A 91 -6.71 -24.88 7.61
C ALA A 91 -6.36 -24.21 8.93
N SER A 92 -5.42 -24.79 9.67
CA SER A 92 -4.90 -24.23 10.91
C SER A 92 -4.04 -22.98 10.68
N ALA A 93 -3.83 -22.19 11.73
CA ALA A 93 -2.96 -21.02 11.69
C ALA A 93 -1.54 -21.38 11.24
N PHE A 94 -1.06 -22.58 11.63
CA PHE A 94 0.25 -23.09 11.26
C PHE A 94 0.36 -23.39 9.75
N GLU A 95 -0.66 -23.98 9.16
CA GLU A 95 -0.69 -24.25 7.71
C GLU A 95 -0.74 -22.94 6.93
N VAL A 96 -1.58 -21.98 7.36
CA VAL A 96 -1.68 -20.65 6.73
C VAL A 96 -0.35 -19.91 6.80
N ILE A 97 0.28 -19.80 7.98
CA ILE A 97 1.56 -19.09 8.09
C ILE A 97 2.68 -19.80 7.32
N THR A 98 2.65 -21.14 7.26
CA THR A 98 3.65 -21.91 6.50
C THR A 98 3.53 -21.62 5.01
N HIS A 99 2.31 -21.53 4.48
CA HIS A 99 2.09 -21.09 3.11
C HIS A 99 2.53 -19.65 2.88
N LEU A 100 2.16 -18.70 3.75
CA LEU A 100 2.62 -17.31 3.62
C LEU A 100 4.15 -17.21 3.63
N ARG A 101 4.85 -18.08 4.38
CA ARG A 101 6.32 -18.14 4.38
C ARG A 101 6.91 -18.64 3.08
N THR A 102 6.26 -19.55 2.34
CA THR A 102 6.76 -19.98 1.02
C THR A 102 6.66 -18.86 -0.01
N LEU A 103 5.68 -17.96 0.15
CA LEU A 103 5.52 -16.78 -0.71
C LEU A 103 6.55 -15.68 -0.46
N LEU A 104 7.20 -15.66 0.72
CA LEU A 104 8.21 -14.64 1.05
C LEU A 104 9.40 -14.67 0.09
N ASP A 105 9.96 -15.84 -0.18
CA ASP A 105 11.10 -16.01 -1.09
C ASP A 105 10.58 -16.14 -2.51
N ALA A 106 10.55 -15.02 -3.24
CA ALA A 106 10.10 -14.96 -4.62
C ALA A 106 11.28 -14.75 -5.58
N GLN A 107 11.06 -15.05 -6.86
CA GLN A 107 12.08 -14.91 -7.90
C GLN A 107 11.47 -14.27 -9.15
N TYR A 108 12.12 -13.23 -9.68
CA TYR A 108 11.79 -12.63 -10.97
C TYR A 108 12.04 -13.63 -12.12
N PRO A 109 11.39 -13.46 -13.30
CA PRO A 109 11.61 -14.32 -14.48
C PRO A 109 13.08 -14.51 -14.87
N HIS A 110 13.92 -13.49 -14.62
CA HIS A 110 15.35 -13.46 -14.93
C HIS A 110 16.25 -14.05 -13.82
N GLY A 111 15.65 -14.67 -12.79
CA GLY A 111 16.38 -15.38 -11.73
C GLY A 111 16.76 -14.55 -10.50
N GLN A 112 16.56 -13.23 -10.51
CA GLN A 112 16.80 -12.38 -9.34
C GLN A 112 15.81 -12.72 -8.22
N LYS A 113 16.33 -13.04 -7.02
CA LYS A 113 15.51 -13.25 -5.83
C LYS A 113 15.03 -11.93 -5.21
N VAL A 114 13.82 -11.95 -4.65
CA VAL A 114 13.20 -10.81 -4.00
C VAL A 114 12.37 -11.28 -2.80
N TRP A 115 12.33 -10.46 -1.76
CA TRP A 115 11.44 -10.68 -0.62
C TRP A 115 10.08 -10.04 -0.89
N LEU A 116 9.05 -10.87 -1.07
CA LEU A 116 7.70 -10.39 -1.29
C LEU A 116 7.11 -9.87 0.02
N ARG A 117 6.50 -8.68 -0.02
CA ARG A 117 5.80 -8.10 1.14
C ARG A 117 4.40 -8.71 1.29
N VAL A 118 4.33 -9.98 1.66
CA VAL A 118 3.07 -10.75 1.79
C VAL A 118 2.09 -10.14 2.80
N ALA A 119 2.54 -9.30 3.74
CA ALA A 119 1.65 -8.65 4.71
C ALA A 119 1.04 -7.33 4.19
N ASP A 120 1.54 -6.80 3.07
CA ASP A 120 1.06 -5.57 2.45
C ASP A 120 -0.24 -5.87 1.66
N PRO A 121 -1.38 -5.24 2.01
CA PRO A 121 -2.64 -5.48 1.33
C PRO A 121 -2.61 -5.22 -0.17
N ALA A 122 -1.87 -4.22 -0.64
CA ALA A 122 -1.81 -3.90 -2.06
C ALA A 122 -1.03 -4.95 -2.86
N VAL A 123 0.07 -5.48 -2.27
CA VAL A 123 0.84 -6.59 -2.85
C VAL A 123 -0.03 -7.84 -2.95
N MET A 124 -0.73 -8.18 -1.87
CA MET A 124 -1.58 -9.38 -1.84
C MET A 124 -2.78 -9.27 -2.76
N HIS A 125 -3.45 -8.12 -2.78
CA HIS A 125 -4.56 -7.87 -3.71
C HIS A 125 -4.13 -8.09 -5.16
N ALA A 126 -3.00 -7.50 -5.58
CA ALA A 126 -2.48 -7.61 -6.93
C ALA A 126 -2.24 -9.08 -7.35
N LEU A 127 -1.64 -9.87 -6.47
CA LEU A 127 -1.31 -11.26 -6.76
C LEU A 127 -2.51 -12.20 -6.65
N LEU A 128 -3.43 -11.97 -5.70
CA LEU A 128 -4.69 -12.73 -5.59
C LEU A 128 -5.59 -12.46 -6.79
N LYS A 129 -5.70 -11.20 -7.23
CA LYS A 129 -6.44 -10.83 -8.44
C LYS A 129 -5.91 -11.56 -9.67
N HIS A 130 -4.58 -11.62 -9.82
CA HIS A 130 -3.96 -12.38 -10.91
C HIS A 130 -4.25 -13.89 -10.80
N ALA A 131 -4.20 -14.45 -9.59
CA ALA A 131 -4.53 -15.85 -9.34
C ALA A 131 -5.99 -16.17 -9.71
N GLU A 132 -6.93 -15.28 -9.39
CA GLU A 132 -8.33 -15.42 -9.82
C GLU A 132 -8.49 -15.35 -11.34
N ASP A 133 -7.85 -14.37 -11.98
CA ASP A 133 -7.91 -14.16 -13.44
C ASP A 133 -7.33 -15.34 -14.23
N THR A 134 -6.38 -16.05 -13.62
CA THR A 134 -5.74 -17.23 -14.21
C THR A 134 -6.31 -18.55 -13.69
N ALA A 135 -7.36 -18.50 -12.84
CA ALA A 135 -7.94 -19.65 -12.16
C ALA A 135 -6.90 -20.55 -11.44
N SER A 136 -5.86 -19.92 -10.90
CA SER A 136 -4.77 -20.59 -10.18
C SER A 136 -5.06 -20.63 -8.68
N ALA A 137 -5.30 -21.83 -8.15
CA ALA A 137 -5.49 -22.04 -6.71
C ALA A 137 -4.18 -22.03 -5.90
N ASP A 138 -3.04 -22.21 -6.57
CA ASP A 138 -1.76 -22.47 -5.90
C ASP A 138 -1.25 -21.25 -5.12
N PHE A 139 -1.50 -20.02 -5.60
CA PHE A 139 -1.11 -18.81 -4.87
C PHE A 139 -1.93 -18.61 -3.59
N PHE A 140 -3.23 -18.93 -3.64
CA PHE A 140 -4.07 -18.91 -2.44
C PHE A 140 -3.60 -19.94 -1.41
N GLY A 141 -3.12 -21.10 -1.86
CA GLY A 141 -2.76 -22.20 -0.97
C GLY A 141 -3.94 -22.52 -0.04
N PRO A 142 -3.74 -22.67 1.28
CA PRO A 142 -4.82 -22.97 2.22
C PRO A 142 -5.81 -21.80 2.43
N MET A 143 -5.49 -20.57 2.02
CA MET A 143 -6.38 -19.42 2.18
C MET A 143 -7.60 -19.57 1.26
N GLU A 144 -8.81 -19.58 1.81
CA GLU A 144 -10.05 -19.76 1.03
C GLU A 144 -10.67 -18.45 0.63
N GLN A 145 -10.70 -17.50 1.56
CA GLN A 145 -11.15 -16.14 1.29
C GLN A 145 -10.17 -15.16 1.92
N VAL A 146 -9.90 -14.07 1.21
CA VAL A 146 -9.03 -12.99 1.69
C VAL A 146 -9.75 -11.67 1.50
N VAL A 147 -9.79 -10.87 2.55
CA VAL A 147 -10.49 -9.57 2.56
C VAL A 147 -9.49 -8.47 2.90
N LEU A 148 -9.26 -7.56 1.96
CA LEU A 148 -8.19 -6.57 2.03
C LEU A 148 -8.76 -5.15 1.91
N PRO A 149 -8.34 -4.20 2.76
CA PRO A 149 -8.73 -2.81 2.59
C PRO A 149 -7.96 -2.17 1.42
N ASP A 150 -8.56 -1.16 0.79
CA ASP A 150 -7.90 -0.29 -0.17
C ASP A 150 -8.32 1.17 0.02
N ALA A 151 -7.40 1.96 0.56
CA ALA A 151 -7.56 3.38 0.87
C ALA A 151 -7.71 4.27 -0.37
N ILE A 152 -7.19 3.83 -1.53
CA ILE A 152 -7.31 4.60 -2.77
C ILE A 152 -8.70 4.45 -3.39
N SER A 153 -9.20 3.21 -3.46
CA SER A 153 -10.55 2.95 -3.97
C SER A 153 -11.64 3.13 -2.90
N ASN A 154 -11.25 3.33 -1.65
CA ASN A 154 -12.14 3.45 -0.50
C ASN A 154 -13.08 2.24 -0.37
N ALA A 155 -12.53 1.04 -0.56
CA ALA A 155 -13.28 -0.20 -0.66
C ALA A 155 -12.56 -1.37 0.01
N TRP A 156 -13.30 -2.48 0.20
CA TRP A 156 -12.75 -3.77 0.56
C TRP A 156 -12.69 -4.66 -0.67
N HIS A 157 -11.52 -5.23 -0.95
CA HIS A 157 -11.36 -6.29 -1.94
C HIS A 157 -11.63 -7.64 -1.28
N HIS A 158 -12.46 -8.47 -1.94
CA HIS A 158 -12.78 -9.81 -1.47
C HIS A 158 -12.39 -10.82 -2.54
N HIS A 159 -11.37 -11.62 -2.23
CA HIS A 159 -10.90 -12.68 -3.11
C HIS A 159 -11.33 -14.04 -2.57
N VAL A 160 -11.76 -14.91 -3.46
CA VAL A 160 -12.24 -16.26 -3.13
C VAL A 160 -11.48 -17.28 -3.97
N ARG A 161 -10.81 -18.22 -3.32
CA ARG A 161 -10.12 -19.33 -3.99
C ARG A 161 -11.15 -20.14 -4.77
N ARG A 162 -11.00 -20.19 -6.10
CA ARG A 162 -11.81 -21.01 -6.99
C ARG A 162 -10.96 -22.15 -7.56
N GLY A 163 -11.61 -23.26 -7.90
CA GLY A 163 -10.98 -24.38 -8.59
C GLY A 163 -10.63 -25.56 -7.68
N ALA A 164 -9.74 -26.42 -8.18
CA ALA A 164 -9.34 -27.65 -7.51
C ALA A 164 -8.53 -27.37 -6.23
N GLN A 165 -8.25 -28.45 -5.47
CA GLN A 165 -7.39 -28.36 -4.30
C GLN A 165 -6.02 -27.75 -4.70
N PRO A 166 -5.54 -26.73 -3.95
CA PRO A 166 -4.29 -26.05 -4.24
C PRO A 166 -3.14 -27.07 -4.13
N ARG A 167 -2.20 -26.99 -5.07
CA ARG A 167 -0.96 -27.76 -4.94
C ARG A 167 -0.06 -27.06 -3.94
N SER A 168 0.61 -27.84 -3.10
CA SER A 168 1.65 -27.28 -2.24
C SER A 168 2.75 -26.68 -3.12
N LEU A 169 3.08 -25.41 -2.87
CA LEU A 169 4.21 -24.77 -3.51
C LEU A 169 5.49 -25.52 -3.12
N ALA A 170 6.31 -25.88 -4.11
CA ALA A 170 7.56 -26.58 -3.87
C ALA A 170 8.47 -25.76 -2.94
N ALA A 171 9.45 -26.41 -2.28
CA ALA A 171 10.43 -25.75 -1.42
C ALA A 171 11.38 -24.75 -2.13
N GLN A 172 11.14 -24.49 -3.41
CA GLN A 172 11.88 -23.52 -4.23
C GLN A 172 11.22 -22.15 -4.14
N SER A 173 11.96 -21.10 -4.52
CA SER A 173 11.44 -19.74 -4.53
C SER A 173 10.19 -19.63 -5.43
N TYR A 174 9.21 -18.84 -5.00
CA TYR A 174 7.99 -18.58 -5.76
C TYR A 174 8.32 -17.80 -7.04
N GLY A 175 8.18 -18.45 -8.20
CA GLY A 175 8.49 -17.84 -9.49
C GLY A 175 7.40 -16.85 -9.92
N LEU A 176 7.75 -15.57 -10.00
CA LEU A 176 6.89 -14.52 -10.53
C LEU A 176 6.87 -14.59 -12.06
N CYS A 177 5.69 -14.46 -12.66
CA CYS A 177 5.57 -14.25 -14.10
C CYS A 177 5.65 -12.75 -14.46
N GLU A 178 5.91 -12.43 -15.74
CA GLU A 178 5.98 -11.05 -16.24
C GLU A 178 4.74 -10.21 -15.86
N ARG A 179 3.55 -10.82 -15.88
CA ARG A 179 2.32 -10.12 -15.50
C ARG A 179 2.29 -9.77 -14.01
N GLN A 180 2.75 -10.66 -13.14
CA GLN A 180 2.85 -10.38 -11.70
C GLN A 180 3.88 -9.30 -11.41
N VAL A 181 5.01 -9.30 -12.13
CA VAL A 181 6.02 -8.25 -12.02
C VAL A 181 5.43 -6.88 -12.36
N ALA A 182 4.72 -6.75 -13.49
CA ALA A 182 4.07 -5.51 -13.86
C ALA A 182 3.04 -5.04 -12.81
N LEU A 183 2.28 -5.97 -12.23
CA LEU A 183 1.34 -5.64 -11.14
C LEU A 183 2.06 -5.15 -9.87
N LEU A 184 3.20 -5.75 -9.51
CA LEU A 184 4.01 -5.29 -8.38
C LEU A 184 4.66 -3.92 -8.65
N ASP A 185 4.98 -3.61 -9.91
CA ASP A 185 5.43 -2.28 -10.31
C ASP A 185 4.31 -1.24 -10.13
N GLU A 186 3.06 -1.57 -10.49
CA GLU A 186 1.88 -0.73 -10.23
C GLU A 186 1.69 -0.49 -8.72
N VAL A 187 1.87 -1.52 -7.89
CA VAL A 187 1.84 -1.40 -6.42
C VAL A 187 2.96 -0.49 -5.90
N ARG A 188 4.17 -0.55 -6.47
CA ARG A 188 5.25 0.37 -6.09
C ARG A 188 4.90 1.82 -6.41
N LEU A 189 4.31 2.07 -7.58
CA LEU A 189 3.85 3.41 -7.97
C LEU A 189 2.74 3.91 -7.05
N ARG A 190 1.83 3.02 -6.66
CA ARG A 190 0.77 3.29 -5.69
C ARG A 190 1.31 3.80 -4.35
N ALA A 191 2.37 3.18 -3.83
CA ALA A 191 3.00 3.61 -2.58
C ALA A 191 3.53 5.05 -2.66
N VAL A 192 4.11 5.44 -3.81
CA VAL A 192 4.56 6.83 -4.05
C VAL A 192 3.39 7.81 -4.00
N TRP A 193 2.23 7.45 -4.53
CA TRP A 193 1.03 8.29 -4.46
C TRP A 193 0.55 8.50 -3.02
N ILE A 194 0.58 7.45 -2.19
CA ILE A 194 0.19 7.53 -0.78
C ILE A 194 1.15 8.44 -0.01
N SER A 195 2.45 8.24 -0.15
CA SER A 195 3.44 9.10 0.52
C SER A 195 3.33 10.56 0.08
N LEU A 196 3.06 10.80 -1.21
CA LEU A 196 2.78 12.15 -1.72
C LEU A 196 1.51 12.73 -1.08
N HIS A 197 0.43 11.95 -0.98
CA HIS A 197 -0.80 12.39 -0.32
C HIS A 197 -0.56 12.83 1.14
N GLU A 198 0.12 12.01 1.93
CA GLU A 198 0.38 12.28 3.36
C GLU A 198 1.18 13.58 3.55
N ARG A 199 2.22 13.78 2.73
CA ARG A 199 3.05 15.00 2.78
C ARG A 199 2.25 16.22 2.41
N LEU A 200 1.45 16.14 1.35
CA LEU A 200 0.64 17.25 0.87
C LEU A 200 -0.49 17.59 1.85
N HIS A 201 -1.13 16.59 2.45
CA HIS A 201 -2.12 16.79 3.50
C HIS A 201 -1.50 17.48 4.73
N THR A 202 -0.26 17.12 5.08
CA THR A 202 0.46 17.75 6.19
C THR A 202 0.84 19.20 5.87
N ALA A 203 1.26 19.49 4.64
CA ALA A 203 1.74 20.81 4.24
C ALA A 203 0.62 21.79 3.85
N PHE A 204 -0.52 21.29 3.34
CA PHE A 204 -1.64 22.08 2.82
C PHE A 204 -3.00 21.53 3.27
N PRO A 205 -3.28 21.46 4.58
CA PRO A 205 -4.51 20.83 5.07
C PRO A 205 -5.77 21.51 4.54
N GLU A 206 -5.75 22.83 4.33
CA GLU A 206 -6.89 23.60 3.78
C GLU A 206 -7.27 23.19 2.35
N VAL A 207 -6.29 22.75 1.55
CA VAL A 207 -6.51 22.37 0.13
C VAL A 207 -7.17 21.00 0.03
N PHE A 208 -6.86 20.11 0.98
CA PHE A 208 -7.36 18.74 1.00
C PHE A 208 -8.55 18.54 1.95
N GLY A 209 -8.82 19.50 2.84
CA GLY A 209 -9.96 19.53 3.75
C GLY A 209 -11.28 19.76 3.03
N GLY A 210 -11.92 18.68 2.56
CA GLY A 210 -13.25 18.72 1.95
C GLY A 210 -13.34 18.20 0.51
N GLN A 211 -12.21 17.75 -0.07
CA GLN A 211 -12.23 17.12 -1.40
C GLN A 211 -12.79 15.69 -1.34
N ASP A 212 -13.58 15.33 -2.36
CA ASP A 212 -13.95 13.95 -2.65
C ASP A 212 -12.69 13.08 -2.82
N ALA A 213 -12.69 11.89 -2.21
CA ALA A 213 -11.53 11.02 -2.18
C ALA A 213 -11.10 10.58 -3.60
N LEU A 214 -12.06 10.34 -4.49
CA LEU A 214 -11.78 9.93 -5.86
C LEU A 214 -11.10 11.05 -6.65
N ALA A 215 -11.63 12.28 -6.54
CA ALA A 215 -11.04 13.46 -7.17
C ALA A 215 -9.60 13.72 -6.67
N ARG A 216 -9.38 13.60 -5.36
CA ARG A 216 -8.06 13.75 -4.74
C ARG A 216 -7.03 12.77 -5.29
N TRP A 217 -7.38 11.47 -5.34
CA TRP A 217 -6.48 10.46 -5.89
C TRP A 217 -6.27 10.61 -7.40
N ALA A 218 -7.29 11.05 -8.15
CA ALA A 218 -7.14 11.36 -9.57
C ALA A 218 -6.14 12.51 -9.80
N TRP A 219 -6.21 13.57 -8.99
CA TRP A 219 -5.27 14.69 -9.05
C TRP A 219 -3.84 14.27 -8.70
N ILE A 220 -3.64 13.51 -7.60
CA ILE A 220 -2.31 12.98 -7.21
C ILE A 220 -1.68 12.17 -8.34
N ARG A 221 -2.45 11.28 -8.97
CA ARG A 221 -1.98 10.49 -10.12
C ARG A 221 -1.58 11.38 -11.30
N ASN A 222 -2.38 12.39 -11.62
CA ASN A 222 -2.08 13.33 -12.70
C ASN A 222 -0.79 14.11 -12.43
N VAL A 223 -0.60 14.57 -11.20
CA VAL A 223 0.59 15.31 -10.77
C VAL A 223 1.84 14.43 -10.84
N ALA A 224 1.79 13.22 -10.30
CA ALA A 224 2.90 12.29 -10.36
C ALA A 224 3.27 11.91 -11.80
N ALA A 225 2.27 11.63 -12.66
CA ALA A 225 2.49 11.34 -14.07
C ALA A 225 3.09 12.53 -14.83
N SER A 226 2.61 13.75 -14.56
CA SER A 226 3.14 14.98 -15.17
C SER A 226 4.58 15.25 -14.73
N ALA A 227 4.88 15.08 -13.43
CA ALA A 227 6.23 15.22 -12.91
C ALA A 227 7.19 14.23 -13.59
N TYR A 228 6.78 12.97 -13.69
CA TYR A 228 7.56 11.92 -14.35
C TYR A 228 7.81 12.24 -15.83
N ALA A 229 6.80 12.71 -16.56
CA ALA A 229 6.93 13.12 -17.96
C ALA A 229 7.91 14.30 -18.15
N LEU A 230 8.10 15.15 -17.13
CA LEU A 230 9.06 16.24 -17.10
C LEU A 230 10.47 15.80 -16.63
N GLY A 231 10.64 14.51 -16.33
CA GLY A 231 11.91 13.92 -15.90
C GLY A 231 12.17 14.01 -14.39
N PHE A 232 11.14 14.28 -13.59
CA PHE A 232 11.20 14.28 -12.13
C PHE A 232 10.82 12.90 -11.59
N ASN A 233 11.81 12.16 -11.09
CA ASN A 233 11.70 10.72 -10.87
C ASN A 233 11.78 10.32 -9.39
N SER A 234 12.12 11.25 -8.50
CA SER A 234 12.13 11.00 -7.06
C SER A 234 10.87 11.52 -6.37
N GLU A 235 10.50 10.90 -5.24
CA GLU A 235 9.37 11.34 -4.40
C GLU A 235 9.52 12.82 -3.98
N HIS A 236 10.74 13.26 -3.67
CA HIS A 236 11.04 14.64 -3.32
C HIS A 236 10.71 15.61 -4.46
N GLU A 237 11.14 15.30 -5.69
CA GLU A 237 10.87 16.14 -6.86
C GLU A 237 9.36 16.16 -7.19
N MET A 238 8.68 15.02 -7.06
CA MET A 238 7.23 14.94 -7.24
C MET A 238 6.48 15.79 -6.21
N CYS A 239 6.93 15.83 -4.95
CA CYS A 239 6.39 16.71 -3.92
C CYS A 239 6.58 18.18 -4.28
N LEU A 240 7.78 18.58 -4.69
CA LEU A 240 8.04 19.96 -5.09
C LEU A 240 7.19 20.38 -6.31
N TYR A 241 7.01 19.49 -7.28
CA TYR A 241 6.11 19.72 -8.41
C TYR A 241 4.65 19.85 -7.99
N ALA A 242 4.18 19.02 -7.08
CA ALA A 242 2.84 19.14 -6.50
C ALA A 242 2.65 20.49 -5.78
N ASN A 243 3.65 20.95 -5.02
CA ASN A 243 3.61 22.25 -4.35
C ASN A 243 3.45 23.40 -5.35
N VAL A 244 4.21 23.38 -6.45
CA VAL A 244 4.09 24.40 -7.52
C VAL A 244 2.66 24.47 -8.05
N ARG A 245 2.06 23.30 -8.34
CA ARG A 245 0.67 23.19 -8.83
C ARG A 245 -0.36 23.66 -7.80
N ILE A 246 -0.18 23.36 -6.52
CA ILE A 246 -1.07 23.80 -5.44
C ILE A 246 -0.99 25.32 -5.25
N LEU A 247 0.23 25.87 -5.19
CA LEU A 247 0.46 27.27 -4.84
C LEU A 247 0.02 28.25 -5.95
N LEU A 248 0.14 27.84 -7.22
CA LEU A 248 -0.10 28.70 -8.37
C LEU A 248 -1.27 28.25 -9.26
N GLY A 249 -1.88 27.10 -8.98
CA GLY A 249 -2.95 26.52 -9.78
C GLY A 249 -2.46 25.67 -10.96
N ASP A 250 -3.43 25.01 -11.62
CA ASP A 250 -3.14 24.07 -12.71
C ASP A 250 -2.64 24.73 -13.99
N ASP A 251 -2.89 26.03 -14.19
CA ASP A 251 -2.44 26.81 -15.34
C ASP A 251 -1.09 27.52 -15.09
N VAL A 252 -0.32 27.05 -14.10
CA VAL A 252 1.01 27.59 -13.75
C VAL A 252 1.95 27.70 -14.96
N LEU A 253 1.90 26.72 -15.88
CA LEU A 253 2.76 26.73 -17.07
C LEU A 253 2.39 27.83 -18.07
N GLU A 254 1.13 28.28 -18.08
CA GLU A 254 0.65 29.35 -18.96
C GLU A 254 0.88 30.73 -18.34
N ARG A 255 0.67 30.86 -17.03
CA ARG A 255 0.73 32.15 -16.31
C ARG A 255 2.14 32.54 -15.83
N HIS A 256 3.06 31.58 -15.70
CA HIS A 256 4.41 31.82 -15.19
C HIS A 256 5.48 31.24 -16.14
N PRO A 257 5.83 31.97 -17.23
CA PRO A 257 6.75 31.47 -18.25
C PRO A 257 8.14 31.10 -17.74
N ASP A 258 8.63 31.78 -16.71
CA ASP A 258 9.92 31.51 -16.08
C ASP A 258 9.91 30.21 -15.28
N ILE A 259 8.82 29.93 -14.56
CA ILE A 259 8.59 28.62 -13.92
C ILE A 259 8.43 27.54 -15.00
N ALA A 260 7.65 27.81 -16.04
CA ALA A 260 7.47 26.87 -17.15
C ALA A 260 8.80 26.51 -17.83
N GLN A 261 9.70 27.50 -17.98
CA GLN A 261 11.05 27.28 -18.50
C GLN A 261 11.87 26.35 -17.62
N LEU A 262 11.86 26.54 -16.29
CA LEU A 262 12.57 25.65 -15.36
C LEU A 262 12.03 24.21 -15.44
N LEU A 263 10.72 24.05 -15.54
CA LEU A 263 10.08 22.74 -15.54
C LEU A 263 10.26 21.96 -16.85
N THR A 264 10.17 22.65 -17.99
CA THR A 264 10.02 22.00 -19.31
C THR A 264 11.27 22.06 -20.19
N GLN A 265 12.17 23.03 -19.98
CA GLN A 265 13.33 23.21 -20.86
C GLN A 265 14.59 22.57 -20.28
N PRO A 266 15.42 21.91 -21.12
CA PRO A 266 16.76 21.52 -20.72
C PRO A 266 17.61 22.74 -20.35
N CYS A 267 18.33 22.65 -19.24
CA CYS A 267 19.31 23.67 -18.86
C CYS A 267 20.50 23.01 -18.15
N ALA A 268 21.47 23.81 -17.70
CA ALA A 268 22.65 23.31 -17.00
C ALA A 268 22.35 22.73 -15.60
N LEU A 269 21.14 22.94 -15.08
CA LEU A 269 20.70 22.46 -13.78
C LEU A 269 20.21 21.01 -13.85
N THR A 270 20.41 20.26 -12.77
CA THR A 270 19.82 18.93 -12.61
C THR A 270 18.28 19.03 -12.48
N PRO A 271 17.52 17.95 -12.74
CA PRO A 271 16.07 17.94 -12.51
C PRO A 271 15.68 18.44 -11.11
N THR A 272 16.38 17.99 -10.08
CA THR A 272 16.17 18.41 -8.69
C THR A 272 16.36 19.93 -8.51
N GLN A 273 17.44 20.50 -9.01
CA GLN A 273 17.71 21.94 -8.91
C GLN A 273 16.67 22.78 -9.65
N ARG A 274 16.20 22.32 -10.82
CA ARG A 274 15.15 23.00 -11.59
C ARG A 274 13.85 23.07 -10.78
N ILE A 275 13.44 21.96 -10.18
CA ILE A 275 12.17 21.91 -9.44
C ILE A 275 12.24 22.64 -8.09
N GLU A 276 13.38 22.63 -7.41
CA GLU A 276 13.62 23.43 -6.20
C GLU A 276 13.48 24.93 -6.48
N GLN A 277 14.08 25.41 -7.58
CA GLN A 277 13.97 26.82 -7.97
C GLN A 277 12.52 27.18 -8.36
N ALA A 278 11.85 26.31 -9.12
CA ALA A 278 10.45 26.51 -9.48
C ALA A 278 9.54 26.56 -8.23
N ALA A 279 9.74 25.68 -7.26
CA ALA A 279 9.00 25.65 -6.00
C ALA A 279 9.26 26.91 -5.15
N ALA A 280 10.50 27.39 -5.09
CA ALA A 280 10.84 28.63 -4.40
C ALA A 280 10.15 29.85 -5.03
N LEU A 281 10.13 29.93 -6.36
CA LEU A 281 9.41 30.98 -7.09
C LEU A 281 7.90 30.89 -6.86
N ALA A 282 7.34 29.69 -6.85
CA ALA A 282 5.93 29.46 -6.56
C ALA A 282 5.55 29.92 -5.15
N LEU A 283 6.35 29.58 -4.14
CA LEU A 283 6.14 30.02 -2.77
C LEU A 283 6.20 31.55 -2.65
N ALA A 284 7.16 32.20 -3.30
CA ALA A 284 7.31 33.66 -3.26
C ALA A 284 6.11 34.42 -3.87
N ARG A 285 5.38 33.77 -4.78
CA ARG A 285 4.22 34.32 -5.53
C ARG A 285 2.87 33.87 -4.97
N SER A 286 2.90 32.92 -4.06
CA SER A 286 1.71 32.33 -3.48
C SER A 286 0.88 33.36 -2.72
N PRO A 287 -0.46 33.34 -2.83
CA PRO A 287 -1.34 34.16 -2.00
C PRO A 287 -1.28 33.75 -0.51
N TYR A 288 -0.77 32.56 -0.17
CA TYR A 288 -0.62 32.05 1.20
C TYR A 288 0.54 32.69 2.00
N ARG A 289 1.20 33.72 1.46
CA ARG A 289 2.42 34.31 2.03
C ARG A 289 2.21 35.08 3.34
N GLU A 290 0.97 35.44 3.69
CA GLU A 290 0.67 36.15 4.94
C GLU A 290 0.44 35.23 6.17
N GLU A 291 0.29 33.91 6.00
CA GLU A 291 -0.05 33.00 7.11
C GLU A 291 1.12 32.15 7.65
N PHE A 292 2.27 32.08 6.95
CA PHE A 292 3.41 31.22 7.34
C PHE A 292 4.66 31.98 7.81
N ASN A 293 4.50 33.24 8.25
CA ASN A 293 5.58 34.03 8.86
C ASN A 293 5.31 34.26 10.36
N VAL A 294 5.34 33.18 11.14
CA VAL A 294 5.72 33.15 12.58
C VAL A 294 6.47 31.86 12.87
#